data_AF-A0A3P1SK99-F1
#
_entry.id   AF-A0A3P1SK99-F1
#
_cell.length_a   1.000
_cell.length_b   1.000
_cell.length_c   1.000
_cell.angle_alpha   90.00
_cell.angle_beta   90.00
_cell.angle_gamma   90.00
#
_symmetry.space_group_name_H-M   'P 1'
#
loop_
_entity.id
_entity.type
_entity.pdbx_description
1 polymer ?
#
loop_
_entity_poly.entity_id
_entity_poly.type
_entity_poly.pdbx_seq_one_letter_code
_entity_poly.pdbx_strand_id
1 'polypeptide(L)'
;MRTLFISDLHLHQGRPDLTQALLHFLSNQAAGADQLYILGDLFEAWIGDDAIPPDQQPVISALKQLSSAGTKLFFQHGNRDFLIGPAFSELTGINILNETEIVDLPSSKALLMHGDQLCSDDTEYQALRHQLRNPQWQQAFLSKTISERLAVAQQLRSASKEKNAEKSMAIMDVNPTAVSEAMTDAGINLLIHGHTHRPAVHQIKTGRRIVLGDWDKTGWYLECTETGEQLIEFPLV
;
A
#
# COMPACT_ATOMS: atom_id res chain seq x y z
N MET A 1 2.04 5.36 -22.61
CA MET A 1 1.86 4.42 -21.48
C MET A 1 1.09 5.12 -20.37
N ARG A 2 0.09 4.46 -19.77
CA ARG A 2 -0.75 4.95 -18.67
C ARG A 2 -0.55 4.06 -17.44
N THR A 3 0.02 4.63 -16.39
CA THR A 3 0.35 3.94 -15.14
C THR A 3 -0.44 4.54 -13.99
N LEU A 4 -1.07 3.70 -13.17
CA LEU A 4 -1.87 4.12 -12.03
C LEU A 4 -1.25 3.65 -10.71
N PHE A 5 -1.42 4.44 -9.64
CA PHE A 5 -1.02 4.09 -8.28
C PHE A 5 -2.17 4.31 -7.29
N ILE A 6 -2.37 3.37 -6.38
CA ILE A 6 -3.30 3.43 -5.25
C ILE A 6 -2.62 2.85 -3.99
N SER A 7 -3.09 3.19 -2.80
CA SER A 7 -2.66 2.60 -1.52
C SER A 7 -3.70 2.86 -0.43
N ASP A 8 -3.49 2.28 0.75
CA ASP A 8 -4.23 2.63 1.97
C ASP A 8 -5.76 2.51 1.81
N LEU A 9 -6.19 1.42 1.19
CA LEU A 9 -7.60 1.12 0.99
C LEU A 9 -8.23 0.51 2.24
N HIS A 10 -7.44 -0.24 3.01
CA HIS A 10 -7.87 -0.89 4.26
C HIS A 10 -9.17 -1.69 4.09
N LEU A 11 -9.29 -2.50 3.03
CA LEU A 11 -10.52 -3.26 2.76
C LEU A 11 -10.86 -4.21 3.90
N HIS A 12 -12.11 -4.18 4.36
CA HIS A 12 -12.63 -5.12 5.36
C HIS A 12 -14.17 -5.20 5.33
N GLN A 13 -14.73 -6.29 5.86
CA GLN A 13 -16.18 -6.58 5.91
C GLN A 13 -17.06 -5.44 6.47
N GLY A 14 -16.51 -4.59 7.35
CA GLY A 14 -17.23 -3.47 7.96
C GLY A 14 -17.32 -2.22 7.09
N ARG A 15 -16.64 -2.22 5.93
CA ARG A 15 -16.58 -1.12 4.96
C ARG A 15 -16.80 -1.64 3.53
N PRO A 16 -17.97 -2.25 3.24
CA PRO A 16 -18.27 -2.78 1.90
C PRO A 16 -18.31 -1.70 0.82
N ASP A 17 -18.53 -0.44 1.20
CA ASP A 17 -18.43 0.74 0.34
C ASP A 17 -17.03 0.89 -0.26
N LEU A 18 -15.97 0.59 0.48
CA LEU A 18 -14.59 0.62 -0.02
C LEU A 18 -14.34 -0.49 -1.04
N THR A 19 -14.85 -1.70 -0.78
CA THR A 19 -14.81 -2.79 -1.74
C THR A 19 -15.54 -2.42 -3.02
N GLN A 20 -16.75 -1.86 -2.92
CA GLN A 20 -17.52 -1.42 -4.08
C GLN A 20 -16.80 -0.32 -4.87
N ALA A 21 -16.21 0.66 -4.19
CA ALA A 21 -15.41 1.71 -4.82
C ALA A 21 -14.21 1.12 -5.57
N LEU A 22 -13.49 0.14 -4.98
CA LEU A 22 -12.37 -0.50 -5.66
C LEU A 22 -12.84 -1.28 -6.88
N LEU A 23 -13.92 -2.06 -6.78
CA LEU A 23 -14.46 -2.81 -7.91
C LEU A 23 -14.88 -1.86 -9.06
N HIS A 24 -15.48 -0.72 -8.73
CA HIS A 24 -15.79 0.32 -9.69
C HIS A 24 -14.53 0.91 -10.32
N PHE A 25 -13.53 1.26 -9.51
CA PHE A 25 -12.24 1.76 -9.98
C PHE A 25 -11.54 0.79 -10.95
N LEU A 26 -11.47 -0.49 -10.58
CA LEU A 26 -10.82 -1.52 -11.41
C LEU A 26 -11.53 -1.72 -12.75
N SER A 27 -12.86 -1.65 -12.76
CA SER A 27 -13.67 -1.88 -13.97
C SER A 27 -13.78 -0.67 -14.90
N ASN A 28 -13.55 0.55 -14.41
CA ASN A 28 -13.72 1.77 -15.21
C ASN A 28 -12.41 2.54 -15.38
N GLN A 29 -11.73 2.89 -14.29
CA GLN A 29 -10.55 3.75 -14.30
C GLN A 29 -9.28 2.96 -14.60
N ALA A 30 -9.10 1.79 -13.99
CA ALA A 30 -7.93 0.95 -14.23
C ALA A 30 -8.05 0.09 -15.50
N ALA A 31 -9.26 -0.09 -16.02
CA ALA A 31 -9.49 -0.79 -17.27
C ALA A 31 -8.71 -0.13 -18.42
N GLY A 32 -7.88 -0.93 -19.10
CA GLY A 32 -7.03 -0.45 -20.19
C GLY A 32 -5.79 0.34 -19.77
N ALA A 33 -5.52 0.49 -18.47
CA ALA A 33 -4.22 0.97 -18.02
C ALA A 33 -3.13 -0.04 -18.35
N ASP A 34 -1.92 0.43 -18.66
CA ASP A 34 -0.79 -0.47 -18.91
C ASP A 34 -0.33 -1.14 -17.61
N GLN A 35 -0.35 -0.37 -16.50
CA GLN A 35 0.15 -0.80 -15.20
C GLN A 35 -0.69 -0.23 -14.06
N LEU A 36 -0.94 -1.03 -13.02
CA LEU A 36 -1.50 -0.60 -11.75
C LEU A 36 -0.56 -1.04 -10.61
N TYR A 37 -0.13 -0.08 -9.81
CA TYR A 37 0.64 -0.28 -8.60
C TYR A 37 -0.23 -0.08 -7.37
N ILE A 38 -0.17 -1.01 -6.44
CA ILE A 38 -0.84 -0.95 -5.14
C ILE A 38 0.24 -0.85 -4.07
N LEU A 39 0.44 0.34 -3.49
CA LEU A 39 1.56 0.64 -2.59
C LEU A 39 1.22 0.36 -1.12
N GLY A 40 0.76 -0.86 -0.85
CA GLY A 40 0.48 -1.36 0.50
C GLY A 40 -0.86 -0.96 1.07
N ASP A 41 -1.22 -1.64 2.16
CA ASP A 41 -2.44 -1.44 2.93
C ASP A 41 -3.70 -1.54 2.06
N LEU A 42 -3.70 -2.52 1.13
CA LEU A 42 -4.89 -2.91 0.36
C LEU A 42 -5.96 -3.47 1.29
N PHE A 43 -5.56 -4.27 2.27
CA PHE A 43 -6.49 -4.86 3.26
C PHE A 43 -6.22 -4.31 4.66
N GLU A 44 -7.26 -4.18 5.48
CA GLU A 44 -7.11 -3.73 6.88
C GLU A 44 -6.26 -4.69 7.72
N ALA A 45 -6.20 -5.97 7.34
CA ALA A 45 -5.28 -6.96 7.89
C ALA A 45 -5.13 -8.13 6.92
N TRP A 46 -3.92 -8.68 6.81
CA TRP A 46 -3.68 -9.96 6.14
C TRP A 46 -2.93 -10.91 7.06
N ILE A 47 -3.53 -12.06 7.37
CA ILE A 47 -2.95 -13.05 8.29
C ILE A 47 -2.29 -14.24 7.57
N GLY A 48 -2.27 -14.22 6.24
CA GLY A 48 -1.71 -15.26 5.39
C GLY A 48 -2.66 -15.66 4.25
N ASP A 49 -2.08 -16.05 3.12
CA ASP A 49 -2.83 -16.37 1.89
C ASP A 49 -3.76 -17.59 2.01
N ASP A 50 -3.58 -18.42 3.03
CA ASP A 50 -4.43 -19.58 3.32
C ASP A 50 -5.74 -19.21 4.05
N ALA A 51 -5.88 -17.95 4.47
CA ALA A 51 -6.96 -17.47 5.32
C ALA A 51 -7.77 -16.32 4.67
N ILE A 52 -7.90 -16.31 3.34
CA ILE A 52 -8.64 -15.27 2.60
C ILE A 52 -10.13 -15.29 2.99
N PRO A 53 -10.68 -14.21 3.56
CA PRO A 53 -12.09 -14.14 3.91
C PRO A 53 -13.00 -14.16 2.66
N PRO A 54 -14.22 -14.73 2.73
CA PRO A 54 -15.15 -14.75 1.60
C PRO A 54 -15.50 -13.38 1.03
N ASP A 55 -15.57 -12.34 1.87
CA ASP A 55 -15.85 -10.96 1.46
C ASP A 55 -14.74 -10.32 0.61
N GLN A 56 -13.53 -10.89 0.64
CA GLN A 56 -12.41 -10.43 -0.19
C GLN A 56 -12.33 -11.13 -1.56
N GLN A 57 -13.06 -12.23 -1.76
CA GLN A 57 -13.06 -12.97 -3.03
C GLN A 57 -13.46 -12.14 -4.27
N PRO A 58 -14.41 -11.19 -4.19
CA PRO A 58 -14.69 -10.27 -5.30
C PRO A 58 -13.47 -9.45 -5.71
N VAL A 59 -12.65 -9.01 -4.76
CA VAL A 59 -11.43 -8.22 -5.01
C VAL A 59 -10.39 -9.09 -5.72
N ILE A 60 -10.16 -10.32 -5.24
CA ILE A 60 -9.26 -11.28 -5.88
C ILE A 60 -9.68 -11.51 -7.34
N SER A 61 -10.97 -11.74 -7.56
CA SER A 61 -11.54 -12.00 -8.89
C SER A 61 -11.38 -10.79 -9.81
N ALA A 62 -11.62 -9.57 -9.32
CA ALA A 62 -11.49 -8.34 -10.09
C ALA A 62 -10.03 -8.04 -10.48
N LEU A 63 -9.08 -8.23 -9.55
CA LEU A 63 -7.66 -8.12 -9.85
C LEU A 63 -7.24 -9.15 -10.89
N LYS A 64 -7.69 -10.41 -10.75
CA LYS A 64 -7.42 -11.45 -11.75
C LYS A 64 -7.99 -11.12 -13.12
N GLN A 65 -9.20 -10.57 -13.17
CA GLN A 65 -9.81 -10.15 -14.42
C GLN A 65 -9.00 -9.04 -15.08
N LEU A 66 -8.60 -8.03 -14.31
CA LEU A 66 -7.81 -6.90 -14.81
C LEU A 66 -6.44 -7.35 -15.33
N SER A 67 -5.74 -8.24 -14.61
CA SER A 67 -4.46 -8.78 -15.06
C SER A 67 -4.60 -9.65 -16.31
N SER A 68 -5.66 -10.48 -16.37
CA SER A 68 -5.96 -11.31 -17.54
C SER A 68 -6.36 -10.48 -18.78
N ALA A 69 -6.86 -9.26 -18.58
CA ALA A 69 -7.15 -8.31 -19.65
C ALA A 69 -5.90 -7.56 -20.16
N GLY A 70 -4.73 -7.78 -19.55
CA GLY A 70 -3.43 -7.29 -20.03
C GLY A 70 -2.79 -6.20 -19.19
N THR A 71 -3.47 -5.65 -18.17
CA THR A 71 -2.88 -4.67 -17.25
C THR A 71 -1.88 -5.36 -16.34
N LYS A 72 -0.65 -4.85 -16.25
CA LYS A 72 0.35 -5.38 -15.31
C LYS A 72 0.03 -4.89 -13.90
N LEU A 73 -0.07 -5.83 -12.96
CA LEU A 73 -0.36 -5.49 -11.57
C LEU A 73 0.89 -5.65 -10.71
N PHE A 74 1.13 -4.68 -9.85
CA PHE A 74 2.26 -4.64 -8.93
C PHE A 74 1.79 -4.30 -7.52
N PHE A 75 2.40 -4.90 -6.52
CA PHE A 75 2.04 -4.71 -5.13
C PHE A 75 3.29 -4.55 -4.25
N GLN A 76 3.34 -3.49 -3.44
CA GLN A 76 4.26 -3.39 -2.31
C GLN A 76 3.48 -3.70 -1.04
N HIS A 77 4.10 -4.40 -0.10
CA HIS A 77 3.50 -4.64 1.21
C HIS A 77 3.34 -3.34 2.00
N GLY A 78 2.18 -3.16 2.61
CA GLY A 78 1.97 -2.16 3.65
C GLY A 78 2.20 -2.75 5.05
N ASN A 79 1.93 -1.97 6.09
CA ASN A 79 2.05 -2.44 7.48
C ASN A 79 0.86 -3.29 7.94
N ARG A 80 -0.25 -3.32 7.20
CA ARG A 80 -1.42 -4.16 7.50
C ARG A 80 -1.39 -5.51 6.82
N ASP A 81 -0.77 -5.59 5.65
CA ASP A 81 -0.87 -6.71 4.73
C ASP A 81 0.50 -7.28 4.30
N PHE A 82 1.50 -7.10 5.16
CA PHE A 82 2.88 -7.59 4.98
C PHE A 82 3.05 -9.11 4.87
N LEU A 83 2.00 -9.89 5.13
CA LEU A 83 1.99 -11.34 5.00
C LEU A 83 1.42 -11.83 3.66
N ILE A 84 1.02 -10.91 2.76
CA ILE A 84 0.63 -11.28 1.39
C ILE A 84 1.78 -12.02 0.72
N GLY A 85 1.52 -13.20 0.17
CA GLY A 85 2.53 -14.09 -0.34
C GLY A 85 2.31 -14.54 -1.79
N PRO A 86 3.06 -15.58 -2.23
CA PRO A 86 3.00 -16.07 -3.60
C PRO A 86 1.64 -16.62 -4.02
N ALA A 87 0.86 -17.19 -3.10
CA ALA A 87 -0.46 -17.74 -3.46
C ALA A 87 -1.44 -16.62 -3.82
N PHE A 88 -1.36 -15.47 -3.14
CA PHE A 88 -2.09 -14.27 -3.56
C PHE A 88 -1.68 -13.79 -4.96
N SER A 89 -0.38 -13.78 -5.27
CA SER A 89 0.14 -13.46 -6.60
C SER A 89 -0.41 -14.39 -7.68
N GLU A 90 -0.44 -15.71 -7.42
CA GLU A 90 -0.99 -16.70 -8.35
C GLU A 90 -2.49 -16.47 -8.63
N LEU A 91 -3.26 -16.18 -7.56
CA LEU A 91 -4.69 -15.93 -7.65
C LEU A 91 -5.03 -14.66 -8.42
N THR A 92 -4.23 -13.60 -8.29
CA THR A 92 -4.54 -12.25 -8.82
C THR A 92 -3.76 -11.88 -10.08
N GLY A 93 -2.61 -12.51 -10.33
CA GLY A 93 -1.64 -12.07 -11.35
C GLY A 93 -0.80 -10.86 -10.95
N ILE A 94 -0.78 -10.50 -9.66
CA ILE A 94 0.07 -9.44 -9.11
C ILE A 94 1.53 -9.90 -9.02
N ASN A 95 2.44 -8.97 -9.33
CA ASN A 95 3.86 -9.11 -9.02
C ASN A 95 4.16 -8.35 -7.71
N ILE A 96 4.64 -9.08 -6.70
CA ILE A 96 5.06 -8.47 -5.43
C ILE A 96 6.44 -7.83 -5.63
N LEU A 97 6.55 -6.56 -5.24
CA LEU A 97 7.75 -5.74 -5.35
C LEU A 97 8.54 -5.75 -4.04
N ASN A 98 9.80 -5.30 -4.10
CA ASN A 98 10.59 -5.03 -2.90
C ASN A 98 10.03 -3.82 -2.14
N GLU A 99 10.39 -3.69 -0.85
CA GLU A 99 9.94 -2.55 -0.02
C GLU A 99 10.36 -1.18 -0.57
N THR A 100 11.47 -1.16 -1.32
CA THR A 100 11.98 -0.02 -2.05
C THR A 100 12.22 -0.46 -3.49
N GLU A 101 11.51 0.13 -4.44
CA GLU A 101 11.58 -0.26 -5.85
C GLU A 101 11.71 0.99 -6.73
N ILE A 102 12.61 0.94 -7.72
CA ILE A 102 12.73 2.02 -8.72
C ILE A 102 12.00 1.58 -9.98
N VAL A 103 11.07 2.39 -10.44
CA VAL A 103 10.27 2.09 -11.65
C VAL A 103 10.44 3.16 -12.72
N ASP A 104 10.37 2.72 -13.98
CA ASP A 104 10.26 3.61 -15.13
C ASP A 104 8.79 4.05 -15.30
N LEU A 105 8.58 5.36 -15.30
CA LEU A 105 7.31 6.00 -15.64
C LEU A 105 7.39 6.57 -17.07
N PRO A 106 6.24 6.90 -17.70
CA PRO A 106 6.24 7.42 -19.07
C PRO A 106 7.08 8.71 -19.25
N SER A 107 7.13 9.55 -18.22
CA SER A 107 7.83 10.86 -18.25
C SER A 107 9.04 10.96 -17.31
N SER A 108 9.30 9.94 -16.48
CA SER A 108 10.26 10.04 -15.36
C SER A 108 10.65 8.65 -14.82
N LYS A 109 11.45 8.62 -13.75
CA LYS A 109 11.63 7.43 -12.89
C LYS A 109 11.11 7.78 -11.50
N ALA A 110 10.55 6.81 -10.79
CA ALA A 110 10.07 7.00 -9.43
C ALA A 110 10.63 5.95 -8.47
N LEU A 111 10.88 6.38 -7.24
CA LEU A 111 11.11 5.53 -6.08
C LEU A 111 9.74 5.21 -5.46
N LEU A 112 9.43 3.93 -5.33
CA LEU A 112 8.20 3.45 -4.71
C LEU A 112 8.50 2.91 -3.32
N MET A 113 7.69 3.32 -2.35
CA MET A 113 7.68 2.80 -1.00
C MET A 113 6.23 2.79 -0.50
N HIS A 114 5.91 1.95 0.48
CA HIS A 114 4.67 2.13 1.22
C HIS A 114 4.72 3.44 2.05
N GLY A 115 5.85 3.71 2.71
CA GLY A 115 6.13 5.01 3.36
C GLY A 115 6.35 4.90 4.87
N ASP A 116 5.94 3.79 5.49
CA ASP A 116 6.12 3.52 6.92
C ASP A 116 7.60 3.44 7.34
N GLN A 117 8.50 3.12 6.40
CA GLN A 117 9.95 3.18 6.58
C GLN A 117 10.47 4.59 6.86
N LEU A 118 9.76 5.62 6.36
CA LEU A 118 10.19 7.01 6.41
C LEU A 118 9.77 7.68 7.72
N CYS A 119 8.90 7.05 8.51
CA CYS A 119 8.47 7.50 9.84
C CYS A 119 9.52 7.15 10.91
N SER A 120 10.76 7.59 10.72
CA SER A 120 11.91 7.20 11.56
C SER A 120 11.86 7.76 12.98
N ASP A 121 11.08 8.82 13.21
CA ASP A 121 10.90 9.41 14.54
C ASP A 121 10.02 8.54 15.46
N ASP A 122 9.18 7.68 14.87
CA ASP A 122 8.40 6.68 15.61
C ASP A 122 9.24 5.42 15.89
N THR A 123 10.22 5.56 16.78
CA THR A 123 11.17 4.49 17.11
C THR A 123 10.52 3.20 17.62
N GLU A 124 9.39 3.31 18.34
CA GLU A 124 8.64 2.14 18.78
C GLU A 124 7.99 1.40 17.60
N TYR A 125 7.40 2.14 16.66
CA TYR A 125 6.87 1.56 15.44
C TYR A 125 7.98 0.92 14.61
N GLN A 126 9.13 1.59 14.45
CA GLN A 126 10.26 1.03 13.70
C GLN A 126 10.79 -0.27 14.32
N ALA A 127 10.86 -0.36 15.66
CA ALA A 127 11.24 -1.59 16.34
C ALA A 127 10.24 -2.73 16.10
N LEU A 128 8.93 -2.44 16.18
CA LEU A 128 7.87 -3.40 15.85
C LEU A 128 7.95 -3.83 14.39
N ARG A 129 8.13 -2.88 13.47
CA ARG A 129 8.29 -3.12 12.03
C ARG A 129 9.44 -4.07 11.77
N HIS A 130 10.62 -3.83 12.36
CA HIS A 130 11.77 -4.74 12.24
C HIS A 130 11.45 -6.17 12.70
N GLN A 131 10.68 -6.32 13.78
CA GLN A 131 10.22 -7.63 14.25
C GLN A 131 9.24 -8.29 13.26
N LEU A 132 8.22 -7.55 12.78
CA LEU A 132 7.19 -8.10 11.89
C LEU A 132 7.71 -8.43 10.48
N ARG A 133 8.77 -7.74 10.04
CA ARG A 133 9.47 -8.01 8.77
C ARG A 133 10.52 -9.11 8.88
N ASN A 134 10.80 -9.61 10.09
CA ASN A 134 11.75 -10.70 10.28
C ASN A 134 11.17 -12.02 9.70
N PRO A 135 11.88 -12.71 8.78
CA PRO A 135 11.36 -13.94 8.16
C PRO A 135 11.08 -15.07 9.15
N GLN A 136 11.89 -15.21 10.21
CA GLN A 136 11.64 -16.23 11.24
C GLN A 136 10.37 -15.90 12.04
N TRP A 137 10.11 -14.63 12.32
CA TRP A 137 8.87 -14.19 12.96
C TRP A 137 7.67 -14.50 12.07
N GLN A 138 7.73 -14.13 10.78
CA GLN A 138 6.65 -14.39 9.83
C GLN A 138 6.38 -15.90 9.68
N GLN A 139 7.42 -16.72 9.56
CA GLN A 139 7.28 -18.17 9.51
C GLN A 139 6.66 -18.75 10.79
N ALA A 140 7.10 -18.28 11.96
CA ALA A 140 6.54 -18.71 13.25
C ALA A 140 5.10 -18.23 13.47
N PHE A 141 4.71 -17.10 12.89
CA PHE A 141 3.35 -16.61 12.90
C PHE A 141 2.46 -17.44 11.95
N LEU A 142 2.91 -17.66 10.72
CA LEU A 142 2.18 -18.41 9.69
C LEU A 142 2.04 -19.91 10.01
N SER A 143 2.89 -20.48 10.88
CA SER A 143 2.75 -21.85 11.36
C SER A 143 1.64 -22.06 12.40
N LYS A 144 1.06 -20.96 12.92
CA LYS A 144 -0.07 -21.01 13.85
C LYS A 144 -1.38 -21.29 13.13
N THR A 145 -2.35 -21.81 13.88
CA THR A 145 -3.72 -21.95 13.36
C THR A 145 -4.31 -20.59 12.98
N ILE A 146 -5.27 -20.58 12.06
CA ILE A 146 -5.95 -19.34 11.63
C ILE A 146 -6.56 -18.61 12.84
N SER A 147 -7.17 -19.34 13.79
CA SER A 147 -7.76 -18.75 14.99
C SER A 147 -6.73 -18.04 15.88
N GLU A 148 -5.53 -18.61 16.04
CA GLU A 148 -4.45 -17.99 16.81
C GLU A 148 -3.92 -16.74 16.10
N ARG A 149 -3.76 -16.79 14.77
CA ARG A 149 -3.31 -15.65 13.98
C ARG A 149 -4.30 -14.48 14.05
N LEU A 150 -5.60 -14.76 13.98
CA LEU A 150 -6.66 -13.76 14.15
C LEU A 150 -6.57 -13.09 15.53
N ALA A 151 -6.40 -13.87 16.59
CA ALA A 151 -6.29 -13.33 17.95
C ALA A 151 -5.07 -12.41 18.10
N VAL A 152 -3.91 -12.82 17.57
CA VAL A 152 -2.68 -11.98 17.59
C VAL A 152 -2.87 -10.71 16.75
N ALA A 153 -3.44 -10.81 15.55
CA ALA A 153 -3.70 -9.64 14.70
C ALA A 153 -4.64 -8.63 15.39
N GLN A 154 -5.69 -9.12 16.06
CA GLN A 154 -6.60 -8.28 16.84
C GLN A 154 -5.87 -7.59 18.01
N GLN A 155 -5.01 -8.31 18.73
CA GLN A 155 -4.23 -7.75 19.83
C GLN A 155 -3.27 -6.66 19.35
N LEU A 156 -2.50 -6.91 18.30
CA LEU A 156 -1.58 -5.93 17.70
C LEU A 156 -2.34 -4.67 17.26
N ARG A 157 -3.53 -4.84 16.68
CA ARG A 157 -4.37 -3.73 16.25
C ARG A 157 -4.86 -2.89 17.44
N SER A 158 -5.35 -3.53 18.50
CA SER A 158 -5.80 -2.81 19.70
C SER A 158 -4.66 -2.02 20.34
N ALA A 159 -3.49 -2.65 20.50
CA ALA A 159 -2.31 -1.99 21.05
C ALA A 159 -1.83 -0.82 20.17
N SER A 160 -1.85 -0.98 18.85
CA SER A 160 -1.51 0.10 17.91
C SER A 160 -2.49 1.28 18.00
N LYS A 161 -3.80 1.02 18.11
CA LYS A 161 -4.81 2.08 18.27
C LYS A 161 -4.61 2.88 19.55
N GLU A 162 -4.35 2.21 20.66
CA GLU A 162 -4.09 2.86 21.96
C GLU A 162 -2.83 3.74 21.88
N LYS A 163 -1.73 3.21 21.36
CA LYS A 163 -0.47 3.97 21.21
C LYS A 163 -0.60 5.16 20.27
N ASN A 164 -1.30 5.00 19.14
CA ASN A 164 -1.45 6.08 18.16
C ASN A 164 -2.33 7.22 18.69
N ALA A 165 -3.26 6.94 19.61
CA ALA A 165 -4.06 7.98 20.26
C ALA A 165 -3.23 8.90 21.18
N GLU A 166 -2.09 8.42 21.68
CA GLU A 166 -1.18 9.17 22.55
C GLU A 166 -0.08 9.93 21.79
N LYS A 167 0.12 9.61 20.50
CA LYS A 167 1.19 10.20 19.67
C LYS A 167 0.76 11.49 19.00
N SER A 168 1.69 12.43 18.89
CA SER A 168 1.45 13.63 18.10
C SER A 168 1.42 13.30 16.59
N MET A 169 0.59 14.02 15.84
CA MET A 169 0.51 13.91 14.39
C MET A 169 1.84 14.17 13.67
N ALA A 170 2.78 14.89 14.30
CA ALA A 170 4.11 15.14 13.73
C ALA A 170 5.03 13.91 13.80
N ILE A 171 4.91 13.10 14.86
CA ILE A 171 5.73 11.88 15.05
C ILE A 171 5.29 10.76 14.10
N MET A 172 4.01 10.75 13.73
CA MET A 172 3.44 9.74 12.83
C MET A 172 3.59 10.09 11.34
N ASP A 173 4.12 11.26 11.00
CA ASP A 173 4.43 11.61 9.59
C ASP A 173 5.85 11.16 9.24
N VAL A 174 6.20 11.28 7.96
CA VAL A 174 7.56 11.01 7.51
C VAL A 174 8.55 12.00 8.11
N ASN A 175 9.75 11.52 8.42
CA ASN A 175 10.89 12.36 8.75
C ASN A 175 11.48 12.97 7.45
N PRO A 176 11.60 14.30 7.32
CA PRO A 176 12.10 14.93 6.10
C PRO A 176 13.53 14.55 5.71
N THR A 177 14.38 14.22 6.69
CA THR A 177 15.75 13.75 6.46
C THR A 177 15.72 12.35 5.87
N ALA A 178 14.93 11.43 6.44
CA ALA A 178 14.77 10.07 5.93
C ALA A 178 14.27 10.06 4.47
N VAL A 179 13.31 10.94 4.13
CA VAL A 179 12.85 11.16 2.75
C VAL A 179 14.00 11.58 1.83
N SER A 180 14.79 12.57 2.28
CA SER A 180 15.88 13.13 1.47
C SER A 180 17.01 12.13 1.24
N GLU A 181 17.35 11.33 2.27
CA GLU A 181 18.33 10.26 2.21
C GLU A 181 17.87 9.14 1.27
N ALA A 182 16.65 8.62 1.43
CA ALA A 182 16.12 7.54 0.58
C ALA A 182 16.13 7.92 -0.92
N MET A 183 15.75 9.16 -1.25
CA MET A 183 15.78 9.66 -2.63
C MET A 183 17.20 9.84 -3.15
N THR A 184 18.11 10.35 -2.31
CA THR A 184 19.52 10.57 -2.68
C THR A 184 20.25 9.25 -2.91
N ASP A 185 20.07 8.29 -2.02
CA ASP A 185 20.69 6.96 -2.09
C ASP A 185 20.18 6.17 -3.31
N ALA A 186 18.89 6.31 -3.64
CA ALA A 186 18.32 5.73 -4.85
C ALA A 186 18.74 6.48 -6.13
N GLY A 187 19.26 7.71 -6.02
CA GLY A 187 19.54 8.58 -7.17
C GLY A 187 18.27 9.02 -7.93
N ILE A 188 17.15 9.14 -7.23
CA ILE A 188 15.82 9.43 -7.81
C ILE A 188 15.24 10.72 -7.24
N ASN A 189 14.62 11.54 -8.09
CA ASN A 189 14.05 12.85 -7.73
C ASN A 189 12.51 12.85 -7.63
N LEU A 190 11.87 11.68 -7.71
CA LEU A 190 10.44 11.49 -7.50
C LEU A 190 10.21 10.30 -6.57
N LEU A 191 9.61 10.56 -5.40
CA LEU A 191 9.15 9.53 -4.47
C LEU A 191 7.62 9.46 -4.51
N ILE A 192 7.06 8.26 -4.61
CA ILE A 192 5.61 8.00 -4.50
C ILE A 192 5.41 7.03 -3.33
N HIS A 193 4.58 7.41 -2.37
CA HIS A 193 4.27 6.56 -1.21
C HIS A 193 2.87 6.80 -0.66
N GLY A 194 2.41 5.92 0.23
CA GLY A 194 1.15 6.02 0.98
C GLY A 194 1.38 6.21 2.48
N HIS A 195 0.73 5.38 3.30
CA HIS A 195 0.90 5.21 4.75
C HIS A 195 0.45 6.37 5.64
N THR A 196 0.79 7.62 5.29
CA THR A 196 0.55 8.76 6.19
C THR A 196 -0.87 9.32 6.10
N HIS A 197 -1.66 8.87 5.13
CA HIS A 197 -3.05 9.30 4.88
C HIS A 197 -3.16 10.83 4.67
N ARG A 198 -2.14 11.42 4.04
CA ARG A 198 -2.03 12.88 3.80
C ARG A 198 -1.79 13.16 2.32
N PRO A 199 -2.79 12.95 1.45
CA PRO A 199 -2.62 13.11 0.01
C PRO A 199 -2.11 14.50 -0.33
N ALA A 200 -0.93 14.57 -0.95
CA ALA A 200 -0.26 15.83 -1.28
C ALA A 200 0.90 15.63 -2.26
N VAL A 201 1.20 16.69 -3.01
CA VAL A 201 2.42 16.80 -3.82
C VAL A 201 3.34 17.81 -3.16
N HIS A 202 4.44 17.33 -2.58
CA HIS A 202 5.44 18.15 -1.91
C HIS A 202 6.62 18.43 -2.83
N GLN A 203 6.99 19.70 -2.94
CA GLN A 203 8.27 20.13 -3.51
C GLN A 203 9.31 20.16 -2.39
N ILE A 204 10.38 19.41 -2.55
CA ILE A 204 11.48 19.32 -1.58
C ILE A 204 12.82 19.52 -2.30
N LYS A 205 13.90 19.71 -1.54
CA LYS A 205 15.22 20.01 -2.13
C LYS A 205 15.72 18.89 -3.06
N THR A 206 15.41 17.63 -2.73
CA THR A 206 15.82 16.44 -3.51
C THR A 206 14.89 16.14 -4.68
N GLY A 207 13.78 16.87 -4.83
CA GLY A 207 12.82 16.70 -5.92
C GLY A 207 11.37 16.78 -5.47
N ARG A 208 10.54 15.82 -5.89
CA ARG A 208 9.12 15.75 -5.56
C ARG A 208 8.80 14.51 -4.74
N ARG A 209 7.94 14.68 -3.75
CA ARG A 209 7.34 13.57 -2.98
C ARG A 209 5.83 13.63 -3.16
N ILE A 210 5.25 12.59 -3.71
CA ILE A 210 3.81 12.43 -3.87
C ILE A 210 3.33 11.43 -2.83
N VAL A 211 2.37 11.86 -2.02
CA VAL A 211 1.67 11.03 -1.04
C VAL A 211 0.31 10.66 -1.62
N LEU A 212 0.01 9.37 -1.69
CA LEU A 212 -1.29 8.84 -2.07
C LEU A 212 -2.29 9.04 -0.91
N GLY A 213 -3.58 9.14 -1.26
CA GLY A 213 -4.64 9.29 -0.28
C GLY A 213 -5.22 7.96 0.15
N ASP A 214 -5.66 7.89 1.40
CA ASP A 214 -6.41 6.75 1.92
C ASP A 214 -7.87 6.82 1.50
N TRP A 215 -8.51 5.65 1.42
CA TRP A 215 -9.85 5.57 0.83
C TRP A 215 -10.99 5.81 1.84
N ASP A 216 -10.69 6.19 3.09
CA ASP A 216 -11.67 6.23 4.18
C ASP A 216 -12.91 7.07 3.86
N LYS A 217 -12.76 8.24 3.22
CA LYS A 217 -13.88 9.14 2.90
C LYS A 217 -14.16 9.27 1.41
N THR A 218 -13.15 9.06 0.59
CA THR A 218 -13.11 9.36 -0.84
C THR A 218 -12.06 8.43 -1.45
N GLY A 219 -12.21 8.07 -2.72
CA GLY A 219 -11.19 7.30 -3.43
C GLY A 219 -10.06 8.19 -3.94
N TRP A 220 -8.86 7.63 -4.01
CA TRP A 220 -7.68 8.30 -4.55
C TRP A 220 -6.92 7.41 -5.51
N TYR A 221 -6.38 8.02 -6.55
CA TYR A 221 -5.34 7.41 -7.36
C TYR A 221 -4.40 8.47 -7.93
N LEU A 222 -3.16 8.07 -8.20
CA LEU A 222 -2.23 8.85 -9.01
C LEU A 222 -2.23 8.30 -10.43
N GLU A 223 -2.38 9.17 -11.42
CA GLU A 223 -2.22 8.85 -12.83
C GLU A 223 -0.92 9.44 -13.37
N CYS A 224 -0.09 8.58 -13.96
CA CYS A 224 1.16 8.93 -14.59
C CYS A 224 1.08 8.66 -16.10
N THR A 225 1.27 9.71 -16.90
CA THR A 225 1.31 9.66 -18.36
C THR A 225 2.52 10.43 -18.89
N GLU A 226 2.67 10.53 -20.21
CA GLU A 226 3.75 11.32 -20.83
C GLU A 226 3.68 12.83 -20.46
N THR A 227 2.50 13.32 -20.05
CA THR A 227 2.33 14.71 -19.62
C THR A 227 2.66 14.95 -18.14
N GLY A 228 3.01 13.89 -17.40
CA GLY A 228 3.37 13.96 -15.98
C GLY A 228 2.40 13.22 -15.06
N GLU A 229 2.48 13.53 -13.77
CA GLU A 229 1.76 12.87 -12.69
C GLU A 229 0.61 13.75 -12.16
N GLN A 230 -0.60 13.20 -12.06
CA GLN A 230 -1.78 13.86 -11.51
C GLN A 230 -2.39 13.03 -10.38
N LEU A 231 -2.49 13.62 -9.18
CA LEU A 231 -3.15 13.00 -8.03
C LEU A 231 -4.64 13.37 -8.06
N ILE A 232 -5.51 12.36 -8.12
CA ILE A 232 -6.93 12.50 -8.41
C ILE A 232 -7.76 11.93 -7.27
N GLU A 233 -8.69 12.75 -6.78
CA GLU A 233 -9.73 12.39 -5.81
C GLU A 233 -11.04 12.06 -6.55
N PHE A 234 -11.76 11.04 -6.11
CA PHE A 234 -13.07 10.68 -6.65
C PHE A 234 -14.02 10.15 -5.57
N PRO A 235 -15.34 10.35 -5.67
CA PRO A 235 -16.27 9.91 -4.64
C PRO A 235 -16.36 8.38 -4.54
N LEU A 236 -16.57 7.87 -3.32
CA LEU A 236 -16.97 6.47 -3.11
C LEU A 236 -18.37 6.23 -3.71
N VAL A 237 -18.58 5.05 -4.31
CA VAL A 237 -19.78 4.70 -5.09
C VAL A 237 -20.83 4.01 -4.24
#